data_AF-A0A7W9M465-F1
#
_entry.id   AF-A0A7W9M465-F1
#
_cell.length_a   1.000
_cell.length_b   1.000
_cell.length_c   1.000
_cell.angle_alpha   90.00
_cell.angle_beta   90.00
_cell.angle_gamma   90.00
#
_symmetry.space_group_name_H-M   'P 1'
#
loop_
_entity.id
_entity.type
_entity.pdbx_description
1 polymer ?
#
loop_
_entity_poly.entity_id
_entity_poly.type
_entity_poly.pdbx_seq_one_letter_code
_entity_poly.pdbx_strand_id
1 'polypeptide(L)'
;MTAREHFRAPDGTLLTYRDFGEGRPLVLFAGDSDDTADLWLPHVDPLVARGHRVILVDLPDERSPARAPTAAGLALLDHLDTADDPAGYDLGGHGVGALLVVRMVFAGATPHRVIVAGLSVDVASREELGRLRASMLVLTTPGPDGQVEGGLNLTVPDFASPQVVAAISGFFDATPVRPCPPRRRTRPADDAWPRRPWSTPIGAVVEHDGPVTRVHYGTHGTVEHPDLTGVDLSDLVERQLRHFADRGEPVEWKTYAHETPDLPEHLLAAGFTPGWERSVLVADEITAPPNRDVRDLRNEDLPEVRRLAGGRHRTPFADIETDGPVRLWDANVQVVLERGRVVGAGWAEPAGGGVVVIGGLTGLWPQVLAEWARWAERNSTFFAEADGELRDVLLDVGFREVVTARSYHWTPPRPPAATRPVVLQFDQPEHDEIWHRVDRRLGFRPSVRAFPGITEPPGSVTWHLNVGEDGLDELQSVVVAGLREIGGEELYWLDWQHVGYRFEPDRVGRPGQPPWPGSAYPDGDYYLYLPRDLRFGTFGHPWEHTLCVFGESLVAHVEEALNKLLGPPVRRS
;
A
#
# COMPACT_ATOMS: atom_id res chain seq x y z
N MET A 1 -32.97 13.38 -20.12
CA MET A 1 -31.51 13.39 -20.30
C MET A 1 -31.04 14.82 -20.18
N THR A 2 -30.22 15.11 -19.16
CA THR A 2 -29.50 16.38 -19.03
C THR A 2 -28.37 16.44 -20.06
N ALA A 3 -27.97 17.65 -20.43
CA ALA A 3 -26.89 17.86 -21.40
C ALA A 3 -25.53 17.42 -20.80
N ARG A 4 -24.61 16.97 -21.65
CA ARG A 4 -23.20 16.79 -21.26
C ARG A 4 -22.55 18.16 -21.11
N GLU A 5 -21.87 18.36 -20.00
CA GLU A 5 -21.07 19.55 -19.70
C GLU A 5 -19.58 19.19 -19.76
N HIS A 6 -18.75 20.20 -19.95
CA HIS A 6 -17.31 20.03 -20.15
C HIS A 6 -16.53 20.97 -19.23
N PHE A 7 -15.57 20.41 -18.49
CA PHE A 7 -14.66 21.14 -17.63
C PHE A 7 -13.23 20.91 -18.08
N ARG A 8 -12.48 22.00 -18.28
CA ARG A 8 -11.04 21.94 -18.58
C ARG A 8 -10.26 22.34 -17.34
N ALA A 9 -9.52 21.38 -16.79
CA ALA A 9 -8.67 21.58 -15.62
C ALA A 9 -7.41 22.41 -15.94
N PRO A 10 -6.74 22.99 -14.93
CA PRO A 10 -5.54 23.81 -15.12
C PRO A 10 -4.37 23.09 -15.79
N ASP A 11 -4.29 21.76 -15.64
CA ASP A 11 -3.30 20.89 -16.29
C ASP A 11 -3.63 20.59 -17.77
N GLY A 12 -4.74 21.12 -18.28
CA GLY A 12 -5.22 20.94 -19.64
C GLY A 12 -6.15 19.73 -19.83
N THR A 13 -6.32 18.88 -18.81
CA THR A 13 -7.21 17.71 -18.83
C THR A 13 -8.66 18.16 -19.05
N LEU A 14 -9.36 17.49 -19.97
CA LEU A 14 -10.78 17.74 -20.25
C LEU A 14 -11.63 16.65 -19.61
N LEU A 15 -12.44 17.03 -18.61
CA LEU A 15 -13.43 16.18 -18.00
C LEU A 15 -14.81 16.47 -18.61
N THR A 16 -15.60 15.43 -18.81
CA THR A 16 -17.00 15.58 -19.23
C THR A 16 -17.88 15.09 -18.10
N TYR A 17 -18.95 15.79 -17.77
CA TYR A 17 -19.86 15.37 -16.73
C TYR A 17 -21.32 15.61 -17.10
N ARG A 18 -22.22 14.98 -16.35
CA ARG A 18 -23.67 15.19 -16.41
C ARG A 18 -24.17 15.49 -15.01
N ASP A 19 -25.00 16.50 -14.88
CA ASP A 19 -25.57 16.94 -13.61
C ASP A 19 -27.06 16.60 -13.55
N PHE A 20 -27.54 16.13 -12.40
CA PHE A 20 -28.91 15.67 -12.20
C PHE A 20 -29.44 16.07 -10.81
N GLY A 21 -30.66 16.63 -10.80
CA GLY A 21 -31.37 16.94 -9.57
C GLY A 21 -30.82 18.16 -8.82
N GLU A 22 -31.23 18.31 -7.57
CA GLU A 22 -30.82 19.36 -6.65
C GLU A 22 -30.60 18.77 -5.26
N GLY A 23 -29.85 19.47 -4.40
CA GLY A 23 -29.54 19.04 -3.04
C GLY A 23 -28.05 18.74 -2.87
N ARG A 24 -27.70 17.82 -1.97
CA ARG A 24 -26.30 17.58 -1.59
C ARG A 24 -25.51 16.99 -2.76
N PRO A 25 -24.37 17.58 -3.18
CA PRO A 25 -23.57 17.05 -4.27
C PRO A 25 -23.07 15.63 -4.00
N LEU A 26 -23.27 14.73 -4.96
CA LEU A 26 -22.68 13.39 -5.01
C LEU A 26 -21.98 13.23 -6.35
N VAL A 27 -20.64 13.27 -6.33
CA VAL A 27 -19.82 13.20 -7.55
C VAL A 27 -19.35 11.75 -7.75
N LEU A 28 -19.77 11.15 -8.86
CA LEU A 28 -19.54 9.75 -9.21
C LEU A 28 -18.63 9.66 -10.43
N PHE A 29 -17.43 9.10 -10.24
CA PHE A 29 -16.46 8.87 -11.30
C PHE A 29 -16.66 7.49 -11.92
N ALA A 30 -16.83 7.44 -13.23
CA ALA A 30 -16.85 6.18 -13.98
C ALA A 30 -15.43 5.66 -14.27
N GLY A 31 -15.32 4.35 -14.53
CA GLY A 31 -14.07 3.71 -14.92
C GLY A 31 -13.66 4.00 -16.37
N ASP A 32 -14.63 4.04 -17.29
CA ASP A 32 -14.47 4.37 -18.71
C ASP A 32 -15.65 5.24 -19.21
N SER A 33 -15.39 6.06 -20.23
CA SER A 33 -16.28 7.01 -20.88
C SER A 33 -17.49 6.39 -21.61
N ASP A 34 -17.40 5.12 -22.01
CA ASP A 34 -18.51 4.35 -22.59
C ASP A 34 -19.42 3.70 -21.50
N ASP A 35 -18.96 3.60 -20.24
CA ASP A 35 -19.61 2.85 -19.14
C ASP A 35 -20.50 3.71 -18.21
N THR A 36 -20.32 5.03 -18.17
CA THR A 36 -21.06 5.91 -17.24
C THR A 36 -22.58 5.85 -17.45
N ALA A 37 -23.02 5.56 -18.68
CA ALA A 37 -24.42 5.43 -19.02
C ALA A 37 -25.04 4.12 -18.51
N ASP A 38 -24.29 3.01 -18.48
CA ASP A 38 -24.86 1.73 -18.10
C ASP A 38 -24.63 1.42 -16.60
N LEU A 39 -23.58 1.98 -16.00
CA LEU A 39 -23.20 1.70 -14.62
C LEU A 39 -23.90 2.62 -13.60
N TRP A 40 -23.79 3.95 -13.75
CA TRP A 40 -24.31 4.89 -12.75
C TRP A 40 -25.73 5.40 -13.01
N LEU A 41 -26.18 5.46 -14.28
CA LEU A 41 -27.54 5.95 -14.59
C LEU A 41 -28.66 5.21 -13.86
N PRO A 42 -28.62 3.87 -13.67
CA PRO A 42 -29.66 3.16 -12.92
C PRO A 42 -29.83 3.65 -11.47
N HIS A 43 -28.81 4.31 -10.91
CA HIS A 43 -28.81 4.82 -9.54
C HIS A 43 -29.23 6.30 -9.44
N VAL A 44 -29.26 7.05 -10.55
CA VAL A 44 -29.54 8.50 -10.56
C VAL A 44 -30.92 8.80 -10.00
N ASP A 45 -31.98 8.22 -10.55
CA ASP A 45 -33.36 8.52 -10.12
C ASP A 45 -33.60 8.19 -8.64
N PRO A 46 -33.17 7.02 -8.11
CA PRO A 46 -33.23 6.74 -6.69
C PRO A 46 -32.47 7.74 -5.81
N LEU A 47 -31.30 8.22 -6.22
CA LEU A 47 -30.47 9.14 -5.43
C LEU A 47 -31.02 10.58 -5.47
N VAL A 48 -31.48 11.05 -6.64
CA VAL A 48 -32.12 12.36 -6.80
C VAL A 48 -33.41 12.44 -5.97
N ALA A 49 -34.22 11.38 -5.95
CA ALA A 49 -35.42 11.30 -5.11
C ALA A 49 -35.13 11.43 -3.60
N ARG A 50 -33.87 11.25 -3.19
CA ARG A 50 -33.39 11.37 -1.80
C ARG A 50 -32.75 12.71 -1.50
N GLY A 51 -32.76 13.65 -2.44
CA GLY A 51 -32.21 14.99 -2.27
C GLY A 51 -30.70 15.08 -2.53
N HIS A 52 -30.16 14.20 -3.37
CA HIS A 52 -28.80 14.37 -3.90
C HIS A 52 -28.84 15.09 -5.25
N ARG A 53 -27.90 16.03 -5.45
CA ARG A 53 -27.48 16.49 -6.76
C ARG A 53 -26.42 15.52 -7.27
N VAL A 54 -26.77 14.68 -8.22
CA VAL A 54 -25.89 13.60 -8.70
C VAL A 54 -25.09 14.10 -9.91
N ILE A 55 -23.77 14.13 -9.78
CA ILE A 55 -22.85 14.51 -10.87
C ILE A 55 -22.12 13.27 -11.34
N LEU A 56 -22.40 12.83 -12.57
CA LEU A 56 -21.70 11.71 -13.19
C LEU A 56 -20.54 12.24 -14.03
N VAL A 57 -19.31 11.82 -13.71
CA VAL A 57 -18.09 12.27 -14.37
C VAL A 57 -17.55 11.17 -15.27
N ASP A 58 -17.50 11.46 -16.57
CA ASP A 58 -16.81 10.68 -17.59
C ASP A 58 -15.32 11.04 -17.51
N LEU A 59 -14.47 10.04 -17.22
CA LEU A 59 -13.03 10.21 -17.35
C LEU A 59 -12.65 10.34 -18.85
N PRO A 60 -11.59 11.11 -19.18
CA PRO A 60 -11.15 11.23 -20.56
C PRO A 60 -10.78 9.85 -21.11
N ASP A 61 -11.06 9.62 -22.40
CA ASP A 61 -10.72 8.39 -23.14
C ASP A 61 -9.28 7.95 -22.82
N GLU A 62 -9.10 6.65 -22.59
CA GLU A 62 -7.89 5.96 -22.09
C GLU A 62 -6.60 6.22 -22.90
N ARG A 63 -6.72 6.97 -24.00
CA ARG A 63 -5.65 7.35 -24.94
C ARG A 63 -4.79 8.52 -24.46
N SER A 64 -5.16 9.21 -23.38
CA SER A 64 -4.35 10.30 -22.84
C SER A 64 -3.38 9.76 -21.77
N PRO A 65 -2.06 10.02 -21.88
CA PRO A 65 -1.03 9.51 -20.94
C PRO A 65 -1.11 10.09 -19.52
N ALA A 66 -2.17 10.84 -19.20
CA ALA A 66 -2.43 11.29 -17.84
C ALA A 66 -3.15 10.16 -17.10
N ARG A 67 -2.41 9.53 -16.16
CA ARG A 67 -2.96 8.74 -15.06
C ARG A 67 -4.23 9.38 -14.52
N ALA A 68 -5.13 8.55 -13.96
CA ALA A 68 -6.35 8.98 -13.26
C ALA A 68 -6.18 10.40 -12.69
N PRO A 69 -6.87 11.41 -13.25
CA PRO A 69 -6.39 12.78 -13.22
C PRO A 69 -6.76 13.43 -11.88
N THR A 70 -6.08 13.02 -10.80
CA THR A 70 -6.37 13.42 -9.42
C THR A 70 -6.44 14.94 -9.28
N ALA A 71 -5.49 15.66 -9.87
CA ALA A 71 -5.49 17.12 -9.89
C ALA A 71 -6.69 17.70 -10.65
N ALA A 72 -7.08 17.12 -11.79
CA ALA A 72 -8.26 17.54 -12.54
C ALA A 72 -9.55 17.23 -11.80
N GLY A 73 -9.62 16.08 -11.10
CA GLY A 73 -10.75 15.69 -10.26
C GLY A 73 -10.93 16.65 -9.09
N LEU A 74 -9.85 17.02 -8.40
CA LEU A 74 -9.88 18.05 -7.35
C LEU A 74 -10.32 19.42 -7.92
N ALA A 75 -9.74 19.84 -9.04
CA ALA A 75 -10.12 21.09 -9.69
C ALA A 75 -11.59 21.10 -10.15
N LEU A 76 -12.16 19.93 -10.48
CA LEU A 76 -13.58 19.80 -10.78
C LEU A 76 -14.44 19.97 -9.53
N LEU A 77 -14.02 19.45 -8.38
CA LEU A 77 -14.73 19.68 -7.11
C LEU A 77 -14.79 21.16 -6.75
N ASP A 78 -13.68 21.87 -6.94
CA ASP A 78 -13.61 23.32 -6.78
C ASP A 78 -14.53 24.04 -7.78
N HIS A 79 -14.53 23.60 -9.05
CA HIS A 79 -15.38 24.18 -10.09
C HIS A 79 -16.88 24.00 -9.83
N LEU A 80 -17.26 22.88 -9.20
CA LEU A 80 -18.64 22.57 -8.87
C LEU A 80 -19.11 23.24 -7.56
N ASP A 81 -18.26 24.08 -6.95
CA ASP A 81 -18.47 24.76 -5.66
C ASP A 81 -18.85 23.79 -4.52
N THR A 82 -18.35 22.56 -4.58
CA THR A 82 -18.75 21.49 -3.63
C THR A 82 -18.22 21.70 -2.21
N ALA A 83 -17.06 22.34 -2.08
CA ALA A 83 -16.43 22.61 -0.78
C ALA A 83 -17.12 23.75 0.01
N ASP A 84 -17.81 24.65 -0.69
CA ASP A 84 -18.54 25.78 -0.10
C ASP A 84 -20.02 25.44 0.17
N ASP A 85 -20.49 24.24 -0.19
CA ASP A 85 -21.83 23.78 0.12
C ASP A 85 -21.94 23.52 1.65
N PRO A 86 -22.81 24.22 2.38
CA PRO A 86 -22.98 24.02 3.82
C PRO A 86 -23.48 22.61 4.19
N ALA A 87 -23.98 21.82 3.24
CA ALA A 87 -24.34 20.41 3.41
C ALA A 87 -23.17 19.43 3.15
N GLY A 88 -22.02 19.92 2.68
CA GLY A 88 -20.88 19.11 2.24
C GLY A 88 -21.14 18.37 0.92
N TYR A 89 -20.25 17.45 0.54
CA TYR A 89 -20.39 16.65 -0.68
C TYR A 89 -20.00 15.19 -0.44
N ASP A 90 -20.49 14.28 -1.27
CA ASP A 90 -20.15 12.87 -1.28
C ASP A 90 -19.36 12.50 -2.56
N LEU A 91 -18.47 11.51 -2.47
CA LEU A 91 -17.72 10.98 -3.61
C LEU A 91 -18.03 9.50 -3.84
N GLY A 92 -17.95 9.06 -5.10
CA GLY A 92 -17.99 7.65 -5.42
C GLY A 92 -17.28 7.31 -6.71
N GLY A 93 -16.80 6.08 -6.83
CA GLY A 93 -16.13 5.62 -8.03
C GLY A 93 -16.19 4.11 -8.22
N HIS A 94 -16.11 3.69 -9.47
CA HIS A 94 -16.03 2.29 -9.89
C HIS A 94 -14.74 2.04 -10.69
N GLY A 95 -14.02 0.94 -10.43
CA GLY A 95 -12.76 0.59 -11.09
C GLY A 95 -11.73 1.72 -11.01
N VAL A 96 -11.31 2.25 -12.17
CA VAL A 96 -10.43 3.43 -12.29
C VAL A 96 -10.97 4.65 -11.55
N GLY A 97 -12.27 4.88 -11.61
CA GLY A 97 -12.95 5.96 -10.89
C GLY A 97 -12.88 5.75 -9.38
N ALA A 98 -12.93 4.50 -8.91
CA ALA A 98 -12.78 4.18 -7.50
C ALA A 98 -11.37 4.54 -7.02
N LEU A 99 -10.37 4.17 -7.80
CA LEU A 99 -8.97 4.53 -7.53
C LEU A 99 -8.74 6.04 -7.57
N LEU A 100 -9.36 6.75 -8.52
CA LEU A 100 -9.31 8.20 -8.58
C LEU A 100 -9.87 8.82 -7.29
N VAL A 101 -11.04 8.36 -6.84
CA VAL A 101 -11.66 8.84 -5.59
C VAL A 101 -10.75 8.57 -4.40
N VAL A 102 -10.15 7.37 -4.32
CA VAL A 102 -9.13 7.05 -3.30
C VAL A 102 -8.00 8.09 -3.34
N ARG A 103 -7.40 8.31 -4.50
CA ARG A 103 -6.31 9.28 -4.69
C ARG A 103 -6.72 10.71 -4.36
N MET A 104 -7.94 11.13 -4.70
CA MET A 104 -8.45 12.46 -4.41
C MET A 104 -8.61 12.70 -2.91
N VAL A 105 -9.13 11.72 -2.17
CA VAL A 105 -9.23 11.79 -0.70
C VAL A 105 -7.83 11.91 -0.09
N PHE A 106 -6.88 11.08 -0.52
CA PHE A 106 -5.48 11.18 -0.07
C PHE A 106 -4.80 12.50 -0.48
N ALA A 107 -5.21 13.11 -1.59
CA ALA A 107 -4.71 14.40 -2.05
C ALA A 107 -5.41 15.60 -1.40
N GLY A 108 -6.33 15.38 -0.45
CA GLY A 108 -6.95 16.44 0.36
C GLY A 108 -8.44 16.69 0.12
N ALA A 109 -9.12 15.87 -0.70
CA ALA A 109 -10.59 15.92 -0.77
C ALA A 109 -11.21 15.46 0.56
N THR A 110 -12.22 16.19 1.04
CA THR A 110 -12.89 15.96 2.33
C THR A 110 -14.38 15.66 2.16
N PRO A 111 -14.78 14.59 1.45
CA PRO A 111 -16.17 14.23 1.32
C PRO A 111 -16.79 13.77 2.64
N HIS A 112 -18.11 13.82 2.70
CA HIS A 112 -18.92 13.30 3.78
C HIS A 112 -19.10 11.79 3.70
N ARG A 113 -19.22 11.21 2.51
CA ARG A 113 -19.26 9.76 2.30
C ARG A 113 -18.51 9.37 1.05
N VAL A 114 -17.97 8.15 1.05
CA VAL A 114 -17.18 7.62 -0.07
C VAL A 114 -17.68 6.25 -0.52
N ILE A 115 -17.94 6.09 -1.82
CA ILE A 115 -18.24 4.80 -2.45
C ILE A 115 -17.02 4.32 -3.24
N VAL A 116 -16.52 3.13 -2.94
CA VAL A 116 -15.41 2.49 -3.67
C VAL A 116 -15.92 1.16 -4.21
N ALA A 117 -16.00 1.02 -5.53
CA ALA A 117 -16.55 -0.17 -6.17
C ALA A 117 -15.62 -0.73 -7.25
N GLY A 118 -15.72 -2.03 -7.52
CA GLY A 118 -15.11 -2.65 -8.70
C GLY A 118 -13.58 -2.69 -8.71
N LEU A 119 -12.91 -2.54 -7.56
CA LEU A 119 -11.47 -2.82 -7.44
C LEU A 119 -11.28 -4.34 -7.32
N SER A 120 -10.61 -4.96 -8.28
CA SER A 120 -10.07 -6.31 -8.14
C SER A 120 -8.81 -6.23 -7.27
N VAL A 121 -8.69 -7.19 -6.35
CA VAL A 121 -7.48 -7.41 -5.57
C VAL A 121 -7.10 -8.85 -5.84
N ASP A 122 -6.02 -9.02 -6.60
CA ASP A 122 -5.52 -10.32 -7.00
C ASP A 122 -5.33 -11.23 -5.76
N VAL A 123 -5.64 -12.50 -5.95
CA VAL A 123 -5.91 -13.52 -4.92
C VAL A 123 -4.61 -14.09 -4.34
N ALA A 124 -3.56 -13.28 -4.20
CA ALA A 124 -2.25 -13.72 -3.72
C ALA A 124 -2.07 -13.63 -2.19
N SER A 125 -2.86 -12.84 -1.46
CA SER A 125 -2.97 -13.04 -0.01
C SER A 125 -4.26 -12.49 0.62
N ARG A 126 -4.89 -13.30 1.48
CA ARG A 126 -5.93 -12.84 2.42
C ARG A 126 -5.45 -11.71 3.35
N GLU A 127 -4.14 -11.48 3.41
CA GLU A 127 -3.47 -10.43 4.17
C GLU A 127 -3.50 -9.09 3.42
N GLU A 128 -3.29 -9.06 2.10
CA GLU A 128 -3.46 -7.88 1.23
C GLU A 128 -4.91 -7.42 1.15
N LEU A 129 -5.86 -8.36 1.18
CA LEU A 129 -7.29 -8.07 1.33
C LEU A 129 -7.61 -7.43 2.70
N GLY A 130 -6.80 -7.72 3.72
CA GLY A 130 -6.81 -7.04 5.02
C GLY A 130 -6.18 -5.64 4.96
N ARG A 131 -5.13 -5.46 4.15
CA ARG A 131 -4.42 -4.19 3.92
C ARG A 131 -5.27 -3.21 3.12
N LEU A 132 -5.83 -3.61 1.97
CA LEU A 132 -6.79 -2.77 1.24
C LEU A 132 -8.06 -2.52 2.06
N ARG A 133 -8.53 -3.46 2.88
CA ARG A 133 -9.60 -3.17 3.84
C ARG A 133 -9.19 -2.19 4.93
N ALA A 134 -7.93 -2.15 5.35
CA ALA A 134 -7.38 -1.19 6.31
C ALA A 134 -7.18 0.20 5.66
N SER A 135 -6.66 0.27 4.43
CA SER A 135 -6.54 1.52 3.66
C SER A 135 -7.91 2.04 3.16
N MET A 136 -8.87 1.15 2.90
CA MET A 136 -10.27 1.53 2.69
C MET A 136 -10.97 1.90 4.00
N LEU A 137 -10.52 1.38 5.15
CA LEU A 137 -10.90 1.89 6.47
C LEU A 137 -10.38 3.34 6.64
N VAL A 138 -9.20 3.66 6.09
CA VAL A 138 -8.65 5.03 6.05
C VAL A 138 -9.50 5.95 5.16
N LEU A 139 -10.07 5.50 4.04
CA LEU A 139 -11.06 6.28 3.30
C LEU A 139 -12.39 6.50 4.05
N THR A 140 -12.67 5.70 5.09
CA THR A 140 -13.79 5.93 6.03
C THR A 140 -13.38 6.67 7.30
N THR A 141 -12.10 7.04 7.45
CA THR A 141 -11.62 7.80 8.61
C THR A 141 -10.90 9.05 8.09
N PRO A 142 -11.56 10.20 8.08
CA PRO A 142 -10.93 11.44 7.67
C PRO A 142 -9.84 11.86 8.68
N GLY A 143 -8.86 12.62 8.20
CA GLY A 143 -7.95 13.41 9.04
C GLY A 143 -8.70 14.42 9.92
N PRO A 144 -8.02 15.09 10.85
CA PRO A 144 -8.59 15.70 12.06
C PRO A 144 -9.67 16.78 11.86
N ASP A 145 -9.86 17.30 10.64
CA ASP A 145 -10.88 18.33 10.32
C ASP A 145 -11.84 17.99 9.14
N GLY A 146 -11.77 16.79 8.55
CA GLY A 146 -12.77 16.31 7.58
C GLY A 146 -13.73 15.33 8.27
N GLN A 147 -15.00 15.20 7.86
CA GLN A 147 -15.90 14.19 8.43
C GLN A 147 -16.45 13.27 7.32
N VAL A 148 -15.67 12.26 6.90
CA VAL A 148 -16.25 11.09 6.24
C VAL A 148 -17.07 10.32 7.29
N GLU A 149 -18.39 10.38 7.19
CA GLU A 149 -19.36 9.67 8.04
C GLU A 149 -19.45 8.16 7.74
N GLY A 150 -19.04 7.70 6.56
CA GLY A 150 -19.02 6.28 6.21
C GLY A 150 -18.55 5.97 4.79
N GLY A 151 -18.28 4.70 4.50
CA GLY A 151 -17.96 4.23 3.15
C GLY A 151 -18.49 2.84 2.80
N LEU A 152 -18.71 2.61 1.50
CA LEU A 152 -19.30 1.40 0.94
C LEU A 152 -18.32 0.73 -0.04
N ASN A 153 -18.02 -0.55 0.19
CA ASN A 153 -17.22 -1.39 -0.69
C ASN A 153 -18.09 -2.41 -1.43
N LEU A 154 -18.06 -2.40 -2.76
CA LEU A 154 -18.78 -3.35 -3.60
C LEU A 154 -17.82 -4.07 -4.55
N THR A 155 -17.66 -5.38 -4.31
CA THR A 155 -16.87 -6.31 -5.13
C THR A 155 -17.82 -7.27 -5.85
N VAL A 156 -18.59 -6.75 -6.80
CA VAL A 156 -19.64 -7.52 -7.50
C VAL A 156 -19.59 -7.30 -9.01
N PRO A 157 -19.81 -8.34 -9.83
CA PRO A 157 -19.77 -8.23 -11.29
C PRO A 157 -21.01 -7.55 -11.91
N ASP A 158 -22.15 -7.52 -11.23
CA ASP A 158 -23.42 -6.94 -11.73
C ASP A 158 -23.85 -5.75 -10.88
N PHE A 159 -23.27 -4.59 -11.20
CA PHE A 159 -23.46 -3.34 -10.47
C PHE A 159 -24.87 -2.74 -10.63
N ALA A 160 -25.57 -3.08 -11.73
CA ALA A 160 -26.94 -2.65 -11.97
C ALA A 160 -27.99 -3.55 -11.28
N SER A 161 -27.57 -4.61 -10.59
CA SER A 161 -28.50 -5.52 -9.93
C SER A 161 -29.35 -4.81 -8.86
N PRO A 162 -30.63 -5.20 -8.67
CA PRO A 162 -31.48 -4.61 -7.65
C PRO A 162 -30.90 -4.66 -6.22
N GLN A 163 -30.03 -5.64 -5.96
CA GLN A 163 -29.34 -5.82 -4.68
C GLN A 163 -28.28 -4.73 -4.44
N VAL A 164 -27.53 -4.37 -5.49
CA VAL A 164 -26.53 -3.29 -5.43
C VAL A 164 -27.22 -1.94 -5.35
N VAL A 165 -28.27 -1.73 -6.13
CA VAL A 165 -29.12 -0.52 -6.02
C VAL A 165 -29.66 -0.35 -4.60
N ALA A 166 -30.15 -1.43 -3.98
CA ALA A 166 -30.62 -1.41 -2.60
C ALA A 166 -29.48 -1.17 -1.59
N ALA A 167 -28.29 -1.71 -1.83
CA ALA A 167 -27.13 -1.51 -0.96
C ALA A 167 -26.63 -0.05 -0.98
N ILE A 168 -26.50 0.54 -2.17
CA ILE A 168 -26.12 1.96 -2.34
C ILE A 168 -27.20 2.86 -1.74
N SER A 169 -28.48 2.57 -1.99
CA SER A 169 -29.59 3.35 -1.43
C SER A 169 -29.63 3.26 0.10
N GLY A 170 -29.48 2.05 0.65
CA GLY A 170 -29.49 1.80 2.10
C GLY A 170 -28.27 2.36 2.83
N PHE A 171 -27.14 2.50 2.13
CA PHE A 171 -25.95 3.16 2.67
C PHE A 171 -26.24 4.61 3.07
N PHE A 172 -27.02 5.35 2.28
CA PHE A 172 -27.42 6.73 2.61
C PHE A 172 -28.50 6.81 3.72
N ASP A 173 -29.23 5.73 4.00
CA ASP A 173 -30.22 5.64 5.08
C ASP A 173 -29.64 5.26 6.45
N ALA A 174 -28.47 4.61 6.45
CA ALA A 174 -27.87 4.17 7.67
C ALA A 174 -27.42 5.38 8.52
N THR A 175 -27.86 5.41 9.79
CA THR A 175 -27.16 6.18 10.82
C THR A 175 -25.71 5.71 10.82
N PRO A 176 -24.71 6.59 10.69
CA PRO A 176 -23.33 6.18 10.58
C PRO A 176 -22.92 5.38 11.80
N VAL A 177 -22.83 4.07 11.63
CA VAL A 177 -22.07 3.23 12.55
C VAL A 177 -20.63 3.47 12.12
N ARG A 178 -19.84 4.16 12.96
CA ARG A 178 -18.38 4.17 12.80
C ARG A 178 -17.98 2.74 12.46
N PRO A 179 -17.41 2.46 11.27
CA PRO A 179 -17.03 1.11 10.94
C PRO A 179 -16.05 0.65 12.01
N CYS A 180 -16.52 -0.26 12.87
CA CYS A 180 -15.63 -0.95 13.78
C CYS A 180 -14.69 -1.74 12.86
N PRO A 181 -13.36 -1.59 12.99
CA PRO A 181 -12.44 -2.43 12.24
C PRO A 181 -12.91 -3.87 12.41
N PRO A 182 -12.80 -4.70 11.36
CA PRO A 182 -13.24 -6.07 11.46
C PRO A 182 -12.62 -6.68 12.72
N ARG A 183 -13.45 -7.10 13.68
CA ARG A 183 -13.00 -7.95 14.78
C ARG A 183 -12.42 -9.22 14.17
N ARG A 184 -11.12 -9.25 13.87
CA ARG A 184 -10.47 -10.43 13.31
C ARG A 184 -9.09 -10.65 13.92
N ARG A 185 -9.01 -11.88 14.45
CA ARG A 185 -7.91 -12.56 15.14
C ARG A 185 -7.11 -11.64 16.06
N THR A 186 -7.61 -11.57 17.28
CA THR A 186 -6.76 -11.44 18.47
C THR A 186 -5.47 -12.22 18.26
N ARG A 187 -4.33 -11.53 18.40
CA ARG A 187 -3.04 -12.17 18.68
C ARG A 187 -3.27 -13.19 19.82
N PRO A 188 -2.56 -14.32 19.87
CA PRO A 188 -2.48 -15.11 21.09
C PRO A 188 -2.18 -14.17 22.26
N ALA A 189 -2.90 -14.33 23.37
CA ALA A 189 -2.86 -13.46 24.54
C ALA A 189 -1.49 -13.42 25.26
N ASP A 190 -0.47 -14.06 24.70
CA ASP A 190 0.78 -14.40 25.38
C ASP A 190 1.85 -13.31 25.25
N ASP A 191 1.70 -12.33 24.33
CA ASP A 191 2.58 -11.16 24.27
C ASP A 191 1.91 -9.95 24.91
N ALA A 192 2.47 -9.49 26.04
CA ALA A 192 1.99 -8.30 26.75
C ALA A 192 2.17 -6.97 25.99
N TRP A 193 2.94 -6.94 24.89
CA TRP A 193 3.11 -5.79 23.99
C TRP A 193 3.50 -6.22 22.57
N PRO A 194 3.23 -5.41 21.53
CA PRO A 194 3.60 -5.74 20.16
C PRO A 194 5.12 -5.70 19.99
N ARG A 195 5.74 -6.89 19.86
CA ARG A 195 7.19 -7.04 19.58
C ARG A 195 7.56 -6.91 18.10
N ARG A 196 6.58 -6.92 17.20
CA ARG A 196 6.80 -6.94 15.73
C ARG A 196 6.01 -5.84 15.04
N PRO A 197 6.39 -5.48 13.80
CA PRO A 197 5.51 -4.72 12.92
C PRO A 197 4.15 -5.40 12.85
N TRP A 198 3.08 -4.60 12.88
CA TRP A 198 1.73 -5.12 12.76
C TRP A 198 1.47 -5.73 11.38
N SER A 199 1.93 -5.04 10.34
CA SER A 199 1.96 -5.55 8.98
C SER A 199 3.40 -5.84 8.57
N THR A 200 3.63 -7.05 8.08
CA THR A 200 4.89 -7.41 7.42
C THR A 200 5.01 -6.58 6.15
N PRO A 201 6.03 -5.72 5.98
CA PRO A 201 6.14 -4.91 4.78
C PRO A 201 6.28 -5.77 3.53
N ILE A 202 5.92 -5.20 2.39
CA ILE A 202 5.99 -5.89 1.10
C ILE A 202 7.45 -6.24 0.82
N GLY A 203 7.70 -7.48 0.38
CA GLY A 203 9.05 -8.00 0.17
C GLY A 203 9.74 -8.53 1.44
N ALA A 204 9.16 -8.36 2.63
CA ALA A 204 9.68 -8.97 3.85
C ALA A 204 9.09 -10.37 4.10
N VAL A 205 9.84 -11.22 4.77
CA VAL A 205 9.46 -12.61 5.10
C VAL A 205 9.53 -12.81 6.61
N VAL A 206 8.50 -13.43 7.18
CA VAL A 206 8.48 -13.83 8.59
C VAL A 206 8.74 -15.34 8.68
N GLU A 207 9.73 -15.72 9.48
CA GLU A 207 10.08 -17.12 9.71
C GLU A 207 10.12 -17.45 11.21
N HIS A 208 9.81 -18.69 11.55
CA HIS A 208 9.85 -19.18 12.93
C HIS A 208 10.91 -20.27 13.08
N ASP A 209 11.70 -20.19 14.15
CA ASP A 209 12.63 -21.24 14.59
C ASP A 209 12.41 -21.51 16.08
N GLY A 210 11.61 -22.53 16.38
CA GLY A 210 11.13 -22.79 17.73
C GLY A 210 10.40 -21.56 18.31
N PRO A 211 10.82 -21.04 19.48
CA PRO A 211 10.19 -19.86 20.09
C PRO A 211 10.59 -18.54 19.41
N VAL A 212 11.67 -18.54 18.63
CA VAL A 212 12.19 -17.34 17.98
C VAL A 212 11.42 -17.06 16.70
N THR A 213 11.27 -15.78 16.37
CA THR A 213 10.88 -15.37 15.03
C THR A 213 11.84 -14.35 14.47
N ARG A 214 12.11 -14.56 13.19
CA ARG A 214 12.90 -13.68 12.35
C ARG A 214 11.98 -12.94 11.39
N VAL A 215 12.25 -11.66 11.21
CA VAL A 215 11.72 -10.89 10.08
C VAL A 215 12.89 -10.56 9.17
N HIS A 216 12.80 -10.96 7.91
CA HIS A 216 13.80 -10.75 6.87
C HIS A 216 13.31 -9.67 5.92
N TYR A 217 13.97 -8.53 5.88
CA TYR A 217 13.65 -7.43 4.98
C TYR A 217 14.45 -7.48 3.67
N GLY A 218 15.33 -8.47 3.53
CA GLY A 218 16.26 -8.59 2.41
C GLY A 218 17.50 -7.70 2.51
N THR A 219 17.46 -6.59 3.25
CA THR A 219 18.61 -5.72 3.53
C THR A 219 19.20 -5.97 4.92
N HIS A 220 18.35 -6.39 5.84
CA HIS A 220 18.64 -6.74 7.23
C HIS A 220 17.51 -7.63 7.76
N GLY A 221 17.63 -8.08 8.99
CA GLY A 221 16.52 -8.67 9.70
C GLY A 221 16.46 -8.32 11.17
N THR A 222 15.35 -8.69 11.78
CA THR A 222 15.12 -8.55 13.22
C THR A 222 14.77 -9.89 13.84
N VAL A 223 15.15 -10.05 15.10
CA VAL A 223 14.86 -11.23 15.90
C VAL A 223 14.08 -10.81 17.14
N GLU A 224 12.95 -11.48 17.34
CA GLU A 224 12.11 -11.35 18.52
C GLU A 224 11.79 -12.74 19.06
N HIS A 225 11.57 -12.82 20.37
CA HIS A 225 11.24 -14.06 21.08
C HIS A 225 10.29 -13.79 22.24
N PRO A 226 9.60 -14.80 22.78
CA PRO A 226 8.99 -14.77 24.09
C PRO A 226 10.04 -15.07 25.18
N ASP A 227 9.62 -15.40 26.41
CA ASP A 227 10.52 -15.96 27.43
C ASP A 227 11.19 -17.25 26.91
N LEU A 228 12.52 -17.31 27.02
CA LEU A 228 13.37 -18.41 26.55
C LEU A 228 13.84 -19.33 27.69
N THR A 229 13.23 -19.25 28.86
CA THR A 229 13.56 -20.12 30.00
C THR A 229 13.52 -21.59 29.61
N GLY A 230 14.62 -22.31 29.84
CA GLY A 230 14.75 -23.74 29.54
C GLY A 230 15.12 -24.07 28.09
N VAL A 231 15.37 -23.07 27.24
CA VAL A 231 15.89 -23.26 25.87
C VAL A 231 17.41 -23.32 25.89
N ASP A 232 18.00 -24.16 25.04
CA ASP A 232 19.46 -24.14 24.78
C ASP A 232 19.81 -22.87 24.01
N LEU A 233 20.23 -21.83 24.74
CA LEU A 233 20.54 -20.52 24.18
C LEU A 233 21.77 -20.55 23.27
N SER A 234 22.75 -21.39 23.56
CA SER A 234 23.97 -21.50 22.74
C SER A 234 23.64 -22.04 21.34
N ASP A 235 22.92 -23.15 21.29
CA ASP A 235 22.48 -23.76 20.03
C ASP A 235 21.50 -22.84 19.28
N LEU A 236 20.59 -22.18 19.98
CA LEU A 236 19.63 -21.23 19.39
C LEU A 236 20.34 -20.04 18.72
N VAL A 237 21.27 -19.38 19.42
CA VAL A 237 22.03 -18.24 18.89
C VAL A 237 22.89 -18.66 17.70
N GLU A 238 23.53 -19.83 17.77
CA GLU A 238 24.34 -20.34 16.66
C GLU A 238 23.51 -20.61 15.40
N ARG A 239 22.30 -21.17 15.53
CA ARG A 239 21.37 -21.32 14.40
C ARG A 239 20.98 -19.98 13.77
N GLN A 240 20.73 -18.95 14.58
CA GLN A 240 20.38 -17.64 14.05
C GLN A 240 21.56 -17.02 13.29
N LEU A 241 22.78 -17.11 13.84
CA LEU A 241 23.97 -16.63 13.16
C LEU A 241 24.20 -17.32 11.82
N ARG A 242 24.11 -18.66 11.77
CA ARG A 242 24.26 -19.40 10.51
C ARG A 242 23.20 -18.95 9.48
N HIS A 243 21.95 -18.83 9.90
CA HIS A 243 20.85 -18.42 9.01
C HIS A 243 21.02 -17.01 8.45
N PHE A 244 21.37 -16.02 9.30
CA PHE A 244 21.62 -14.66 8.85
C PHE A 244 22.93 -14.53 8.05
N ALA A 245 23.94 -15.37 8.32
CA ALA A 245 25.17 -15.46 7.53
C ALA A 245 24.90 -15.95 6.10
N ASP A 246 24.11 -17.01 5.94
CA ASP A 246 23.77 -17.61 4.65
C ASP A 246 23.00 -16.61 3.76
N ARG A 247 22.15 -15.79 4.37
CA ARG A 247 21.44 -14.69 3.70
C ARG A 247 22.29 -13.42 3.56
N GLY A 248 23.39 -13.35 4.29
CA GLY A 248 24.21 -12.17 4.55
C GLY A 248 23.40 -10.90 4.80
N GLU A 249 22.44 -11.03 5.71
CA GLU A 249 21.64 -9.93 6.25
C GLU A 249 22.17 -9.62 7.66
N PRO A 250 22.52 -8.36 7.99
CA PRO A 250 22.73 -7.95 9.37
C PRO A 250 21.45 -8.12 10.17
N VAL A 251 21.60 -8.38 11.46
CA VAL A 251 20.48 -8.69 12.35
C VAL A 251 20.51 -7.84 13.61
N GLU A 252 19.33 -7.31 13.97
CA GLU A 252 19.06 -6.75 15.29
C GLU A 252 18.26 -7.77 16.12
N TRP A 253 18.75 -8.13 17.31
CA TRP A 253 18.06 -8.98 18.28
C TRP A 253 17.74 -8.16 19.53
N LYS A 254 16.45 -8.03 19.89
CA LYS A 254 16.04 -7.33 21.12
C LYS A 254 15.93 -8.27 22.31
N THR A 255 16.47 -7.87 23.45
CA THR A 255 16.34 -8.55 24.74
C THR A 255 15.68 -7.64 25.76
N TYR A 256 15.04 -8.20 26.78
CA TYR A 256 14.26 -7.45 27.75
C TYR A 256 14.76 -7.71 29.18
N ALA A 257 14.84 -6.68 30.02
CA ALA A 257 15.53 -6.75 31.33
C ALA A 257 14.92 -7.72 32.35
N HIS A 258 13.69 -8.19 32.15
CA HIS A 258 13.03 -9.20 33.01
C HIS A 258 13.36 -10.64 32.60
N GLU A 259 14.01 -10.83 31.45
CA GLU A 259 14.35 -12.14 30.91
C GLU A 259 15.60 -12.71 31.61
N THR A 260 15.82 -14.01 31.44
CA THR A 260 17.00 -14.68 31.99
C THR A 260 18.28 -13.91 31.62
N PRO A 261 19.19 -13.66 32.59
CA PRO A 261 20.38 -12.83 32.35
C PRO A 261 21.36 -13.46 31.34
N ASP A 262 21.15 -14.73 31.01
CA ASP A 262 22.08 -15.55 30.22
C ASP A 262 22.04 -15.21 28.73
N LEU A 263 20.91 -14.77 28.16
CA LEU A 263 20.83 -14.50 26.71
C LEU A 263 21.79 -13.38 26.25
N PRO A 264 21.85 -12.21 26.90
CA PRO A 264 22.90 -11.22 26.65
C PRO A 264 24.32 -11.78 26.62
N GLU A 265 24.67 -12.66 27.55
CA GLU A 265 26.01 -13.27 27.60
C GLU A 265 26.29 -14.16 26.38
N HIS A 266 25.30 -14.95 25.96
CA HIS A 266 25.40 -15.79 24.78
C HIS A 266 25.50 -14.97 23.49
N LEU A 267 24.73 -13.88 23.37
CA LEU A 267 24.82 -12.97 22.23
C LEU A 267 26.21 -12.32 22.12
N LEU A 268 26.74 -11.83 23.24
CA LEU A 268 28.09 -11.25 23.29
C LEU A 268 29.18 -12.28 22.94
N ALA A 269 29.08 -13.50 23.48
CA ALA A 269 30.01 -14.60 23.17
C ALA A 269 29.98 -14.99 21.69
N ALA A 270 28.81 -14.85 21.05
CA ALA A 270 28.61 -15.11 19.63
C ALA A 270 29.02 -13.93 18.72
N GLY A 271 29.50 -12.83 19.31
CA GLY A 271 30.04 -11.67 18.57
C GLY A 271 29.02 -10.59 18.23
N PHE A 272 27.82 -10.62 18.84
CA PHE A 272 26.92 -9.47 18.77
C PHE A 272 27.51 -8.29 19.57
N THR A 273 27.22 -7.07 19.12
CA THR A 273 27.54 -5.85 19.85
C THR A 273 26.28 -5.22 20.43
N PRO A 274 26.30 -4.74 21.69
CA PRO A 274 25.14 -4.06 22.27
C PRO A 274 24.87 -2.74 21.53
N GLY A 275 23.59 -2.48 21.26
CA GLY A 275 23.10 -1.33 20.53
C GLY A 275 22.49 -0.28 21.47
N TRP A 276 21.22 0.05 21.26
CA TRP A 276 20.49 1.00 22.11
C TRP A 276 19.86 0.30 23.33
N GLU A 277 19.55 1.07 24.36
CA GLU A 277 18.74 0.65 25.49
C GLU A 277 17.62 1.65 25.72
N ARG A 278 16.37 1.18 25.82
CA ARG A 278 15.17 2.03 25.92
C ARG A 278 14.13 1.41 26.83
N SER A 279 13.29 2.26 27.43
CA SER A 279 12.10 1.82 28.13
C SER A 279 10.98 1.51 27.13
N VAL A 280 10.34 0.35 27.29
CA VAL A 280 9.06 0.01 26.69
C VAL A 280 7.97 0.59 27.57
N LEU A 281 7.22 1.51 26.99
CA LEU A 281 6.21 2.32 27.67
C LEU A 281 4.83 1.96 27.14
N VAL A 282 3.82 2.00 28.02
CA VAL A 282 2.42 1.74 27.68
C VAL A 282 1.48 2.79 28.28
N ALA A 283 0.45 3.20 27.55
CA ALA A 283 -0.61 4.08 28.04
C ALA A 283 -1.98 3.63 27.52
N ASP A 284 -3.00 3.57 28.39
CA ASP A 284 -4.40 3.38 27.97
C ASP A 284 -5.15 4.72 27.82
N GLU A 285 -4.53 5.80 28.30
CA GLU A 285 -5.03 7.17 28.20
C GLU A 285 -3.83 8.12 28.10
N ILE A 286 -3.91 9.08 27.17
CA ILE A 286 -2.88 10.11 26.97
C ILE A 286 -3.47 11.46 27.41
N THR A 287 -2.81 12.14 28.35
CA THR A 287 -3.30 13.39 28.96
C THR A 287 -2.67 14.66 28.36
N ALA A 288 -2.05 14.54 27.18
CA ALA A 288 -1.33 15.63 26.53
C ALA A 288 -2.28 16.75 26.03
N PRO A 289 -1.87 18.04 26.10
CA PRO A 289 -2.69 19.15 25.62
C PRO A 289 -2.73 19.17 24.08
N PRO A 290 -3.89 19.42 23.45
CA PRO A 290 -3.97 19.64 22.01
C PRO A 290 -3.33 20.98 21.63
N ASN A 291 -2.81 21.10 20.41
CA ASN A 291 -2.28 22.35 19.87
C ASN A 291 -2.68 22.52 18.39
N ARG A 292 -2.99 23.75 17.97
CA ARG A 292 -3.39 24.09 16.59
C ARG A 292 -2.25 24.02 15.58
N ASP A 293 -1.01 23.92 16.05
CA ASP A 293 0.17 23.88 15.19
C ASP A 293 0.61 22.44 14.83
N VAL A 294 -0.32 21.48 14.82
CA VAL A 294 -0.08 20.10 14.38
C VAL A 294 -1.07 19.74 13.28
N ARG A 295 -0.60 19.04 12.23
CA ARG A 295 -1.45 18.54 11.15
C ARG A 295 -0.88 17.29 10.50
N ASP A 296 -1.70 16.62 9.71
CA ASP A 296 -1.26 15.50 8.87
C ASP A 296 -0.14 15.91 7.91
N LEU A 297 0.76 14.96 7.64
CA LEU A 297 1.83 15.05 6.65
C LEU A 297 1.29 15.35 5.25
N ARG A 298 1.95 16.27 4.53
CA ARG A 298 1.74 16.51 3.10
C ARG A 298 2.99 16.16 2.32
N ASN A 299 2.83 15.91 1.02
CA ASN A 299 3.95 15.60 0.12
C ASN A 299 5.04 16.69 0.12
N GLU A 300 4.66 17.97 0.27
CA GLU A 300 5.58 19.10 0.36
C GLU A 300 6.45 19.10 1.63
N ASP A 301 5.99 18.43 2.70
CA ASP A 301 6.70 18.35 3.98
C ASP A 301 7.76 17.25 4.00
N LEU A 302 7.63 16.23 3.15
CA LEU A 302 8.48 15.04 3.14
C LEU A 302 9.99 15.34 3.15
N PRO A 303 10.52 16.30 2.36
CA PRO A 303 11.95 16.63 2.41
C PRO A 303 12.41 17.11 3.78
N GLU A 304 11.59 17.91 4.48
CA GLU A 304 11.92 18.44 5.80
C GLU A 304 11.74 17.39 6.88
N VAL A 305 10.69 16.57 6.80
CA VAL A 305 10.50 15.42 7.71
C VAL A 305 11.66 14.44 7.60
N ARG A 306 12.14 14.11 6.39
CA ARG A 306 13.35 13.28 6.19
C ARG A 306 14.57 13.87 6.87
N ARG A 307 14.73 15.20 6.80
CA ARG A 307 15.84 15.92 7.44
C ARG A 307 15.76 15.86 8.96
N LEU A 308 14.55 15.94 9.52
CA LEU A 308 14.27 15.94 10.96
C LEU A 308 14.22 14.54 11.59
N ALA A 309 13.77 13.53 10.85
CA ALA A 309 13.61 12.15 11.29
C ALA A 309 14.93 11.37 11.37
N GLY A 310 16.04 12.09 11.48
CA GLY A 310 17.32 11.50 11.87
C GLY A 310 17.30 11.14 13.35
N GLY A 311 17.87 10.00 13.69
CA GLY A 311 17.95 9.55 15.07
C GLY A 311 17.58 8.08 15.21
N ARG A 312 17.55 7.63 16.47
CA ARG A 312 17.17 6.26 16.79
C ARG A 312 15.69 6.28 17.14
N HIS A 313 14.85 5.85 16.22
CA HIS A 313 13.42 5.63 16.45
C HIS A 313 13.13 4.15 16.69
N ARG A 314 11.90 3.79 17.07
CA ARG A 314 11.47 2.39 17.14
C ARG A 314 11.31 1.83 15.73
N THR A 315 10.62 2.59 14.88
CA THR A 315 10.51 2.35 13.43
C THR A 315 11.13 3.57 12.75
N PRO A 316 12.35 3.49 12.20
CA PRO A 316 12.95 4.60 11.47
C PRO A 316 12.04 5.07 10.33
N PHE A 317 11.86 6.38 10.17
CA PHE A 317 11.01 6.92 9.09
C PHE A 317 11.50 6.49 7.70
N ALA A 318 12.82 6.39 7.51
CA ALA A 318 13.42 5.91 6.28
C ALA A 318 13.01 4.46 5.93
N ASP A 319 12.76 3.61 6.92
CA ASP A 319 12.27 2.25 6.67
C ASP A 319 10.81 2.26 6.20
N ILE A 320 9.96 3.12 6.78
CA ILE A 320 8.57 3.31 6.34
C ILE A 320 8.55 3.75 4.87
N GLU A 321 9.40 4.71 4.49
CA GLU A 321 9.51 5.15 3.10
C GLU A 321 10.04 4.05 2.16
N THR A 322 11.03 3.29 2.64
CA THR A 322 11.67 2.22 1.86
C THR A 322 10.71 1.06 1.61
N ASP A 323 9.82 0.77 2.57
CA ASP A 323 8.80 -0.27 2.46
C ASP A 323 7.61 0.15 1.55
N GLY A 324 7.62 1.39 1.06
CA GLY A 324 6.71 1.90 0.03
C GLY A 324 5.57 2.79 0.53
N PRO A 325 4.81 3.40 -0.38
CA PRO A 325 3.81 4.43 -0.08
C PRO A 325 2.68 3.93 0.82
N VAL A 326 2.31 2.65 0.70
CA VAL A 326 1.25 2.03 1.52
C VAL A 326 1.60 2.13 3.00
N ARG A 327 2.88 2.02 3.35
CA ARG A 327 3.33 2.14 4.75
C ARG A 327 3.25 3.56 5.28
N LEU A 328 3.45 4.57 4.44
CA LEU A 328 3.16 5.96 4.79
C LEU A 328 1.67 6.22 4.97
N TRP A 329 0.80 5.49 4.27
CA TRP A 329 -0.66 5.59 4.44
C TRP A 329 -1.18 4.80 5.65
N ASP A 330 -0.55 3.68 5.99
CA ASP A 330 -0.88 2.88 7.18
C ASP A 330 -0.42 3.59 8.47
N ALA A 331 0.61 4.44 8.39
CA ALA A 331 1.08 5.25 9.50
C ALA A 331 0.32 6.59 9.57
N ASN A 332 -0.14 6.97 10.76
CA ASN A 332 -0.58 8.33 11.02
C ASN A 332 0.64 9.22 11.31
N VAL A 333 1.09 9.96 10.29
CA VAL A 333 2.22 10.89 10.39
C VAL A 333 1.71 12.31 10.64
N GLN A 334 2.11 12.89 11.76
CA GLN A 334 1.79 14.26 12.16
C GLN A 334 3.04 15.13 12.03
N VAL A 335 2.88 16.34 11.48
CA VAL A 335 3.92 17.37 11.44
C VAL A 335 3.59 18.50 12.41
N VAL A 336 4.62 18.99 13.10
CA VAL A 336 4.54 20.14 14.00
C VAL A 336 5.03 21.37 13.25
N LEU A 337 4.24 22.43 13.30
CA LEU A 337 4.51 23.70 12.64
C LEU A 337 4.95 24.76 13.63
N GLU A 338 5.83 25.66 13.19
CA GLU A 338 6.05 26.94 13.86
C GLU A 338 6.07 28.02 12.78
N ARG A 339 5.16 29.01 12.89
CA ARG A 339 5.00 30.09 11.89
C ARG A 339 4.86 29.53 10.46
N GLY A 340 4.12 28.44 10.32
CA GLY A 340 3.85 27.77 9.03
C GLY A 340 4.99 26.93 8.47
N ARG A 341 6.09 26.71 9.21
CA ARG A 341 7.21 25.85 8.80
C ARG A 341 7.24 24.58 9.62
N VAL A 342 7.55 23.44 9.01
CA VAL A 342 7.73 22.17 9.71
C VAL A 342 8.97 22.26 10.61
N VAL A 343 8.78 22.06 11.91
CA VAL A 343 9.84 22.03 12.93
C VAL A 343 9.99 20.67 13.61
N GLY A 344 9.00 19.79 13.43
CA GLY A 344 9.00 18.45 13.99
C GLY A 344 8.02 17.52 13.30
N ALA A 345 8.14 16.24 13.57
CA ALA A 345 7.18 15.23 13.15
C ALA A 345 7.10 14.08 14.15
N GLY A 346 6.03 13.31 14.05
CA GLY A 346 5.89 12.01 14.67
C GLY A 346 5.10 11.06 13.78
N TRP A 347 5.29 9.77 13.95
CA TRP A 347 4.49 8.75 13.28
C TRP A 347 4.09 7.62 14.24
N ALA A 348 2.84 7.17 14.10
CA ALA A 348 2.29 6.04 14.83
C ALA A 348 1.51 5.12 13.88
N GLU A 349 1.54 3.83 14.15
CA GLU A 349 0.89 2.81 13.33
C GLU A 349 -0.16 2.07 14.17
N PRO A 350 -1.36 1.79 13.63
CA PRO A 350 -2.28 0.90 14.28
C PRO A 350 -1.71 -0.53 14.24
N ALA A 351 -1.72 -1.19 15.39
CA ALA A 351 -1.29 -2.57 15.54
C ALA A 351 -2.44 -3.52 15.89
N GLY A 352 -3.65 -3.16 15.46
CA GLY A 352 -4.92 -3.87 15.60
C GLY A 352 -5.30 -4.28 17.02
N GLY A 353 -6.53 -4.78 17.18
CA GLY A 353 -7.07 -5.11 18.49
C GLY A 353 -7.10 -3.93 19.47
N GLY A 354 -7.22 -2.69 18.96
CA GLY A 354 -7.13 -1.47 19.77
C GLY A 354 -5.71 -1.11 20.19
N VAL A 355 -4.67 -1.59 19.51
CA VAL A 355 -3.28 -1.23 19.83
C VAL A 355 -2.76 -0.16 18.87
N VAL A 356 -2.02 0.81 19.39
CA VAL A 356 -1.28 1.81 18.62
C VAL A 356 0.20 1.76 19.00
N VAL A 357 1.09 1.73 18.02
CA VAL A 357 2.54 1.73 18.22
C VAL A 357 3.13 3.03 17.73
N ILE A 358 3.78 3.77 18.61
CA ILE A 358 4.52 4.98 18.26
C ILE A 358 5.84 4.56 17.63
N GLY A 359 5.99 4.83 16.33
CA GLY A 359 7.19 4.50 15.56
C GLY A 359 8.33 5.48 15.85
N GLY A 360 8.02 6.76 16.00
CA GLY A 360 9.02 7.77 16.34
C GLY A 360 8.47 9.18 16.49
N LEU A 361 9.28 10.03 17.14
CA LEU A 361 9.07 11.46 17.34
C LEU A 361 10.42 12.16 17.12
N THR A 362 10.46 13.21 16.30
CA THR A 362 11.71 13.94 15.99
C THR A 362 12.10 14.95 17.08
N GLY A 363 11.38 14.99 18.20
CA GLY A 363 11.57 15.92 19.30
C GLY A 363 10.53 15.69 20.40
N LEU A 364 10.49 16.61 21.37
CA LEU A 364 9.57 16.54 22.51
C LEU A 364 8.24 17.21 22.15
N TRP A 365 7.36 16.45 21.50
CA TRP A 365 6.11 16.96 20.93
C TRP A 365 4.87 16.32 21.57
N PRO A 366 4.55 16.63 22.85
CA PRO A 366 3.37 16.04 23.51
C PRO A 366 2.06 16.34 22.75
N GLN A 367 1.98 17.46 22.04
CA GLN A 367 0.83 17.80 21.21
C GLN A 367 0.54 16.78 20.10
N VAL A 368 1.56 16.09 19.56
CA VAL A 368 1.37 15.02 18.57
C VAL A 368 0.69 13.80 19.21
N LEU A 369 1.01 13.51 20.47
CA LEU A 369 0.39 12.43 21.23
C LEU A 369 -1.12 12.70 21.44
N ALA A 370 -1.49 13.97 21.64
CA ALA A 370 -2.89 14.38 21.76
C ALA A 370 -3.67 14.24 20.44
N GLU A 371 -3.02 14.40 19.28
CA GLU A 371 -3.63 14.07 17.98
C GLU A 371 -3.87 12.57 17.85
N TRP A 372 -2.87 11.73 18.18
CA TRP A 372 -3.03 10.28 18.11
C TRP A 372 -4.08 9.72 19.07
N ALA A 373 -4.21 10.31 20.26
CA ALA A 373 -5.28 9.97 21.18
C ALA A 373 -6.70 10.23 20.60
N ARG A 374 -6.84 11.24 19.73
CA ARG A 374 -8.10 11.54 19.03
C ARG A 374 -8.32 10.69 17.79
N TRP A 375 -7.24 10.40 17.06
CA TRP A 375 -7.25 9.56 15.86
C TRP A 375 -7.55 8.09 16.17
N ALA A 376 -6.98 7.55 17.26
CA ALA A 376 -7.12 6.15 17.61
C ALA A 376 -8.55 5.74 18.01
N GLU A 377 -8.82 4.43 17.97
CA GLU A 377 -10.08 3.88 18.46
C GLU A 377 -10.28 4.16 19.96
N ARG A 378 -11.54 4.24 20.40
CA ARG A 378 -11.85 4.38 21.83
C ARG A 378 -11.27 3.19 22.61
N ASN A 379 -10.61 3.49 23.73
CA ASN A 379 -9.90 2.53 24.58
C ASN A 379 -8.70 1.85 23.89
N SER A 380 -8.04 2.56 22.97
CA SER A 380 -6.79 2.05 22.41
C SER A 380 -5.67 2.08 23.44
N THR A 381 -4.81 1.07 23.43
CA THR A 381 -3.57 1.01 24.21
C THR A 381 -2.40 1.44 23.32
N PHE A 382 -1.65 2.44 23.78
CA PHE A 382 -0.50 3.02 23.10
C PHE A 382 0.79 2.41 23.62
N PHE A 383 1.72 2.09 22.72
CA PHE A 383 3.05 1.60 23.04
C PHE A 383 4.12 2.49 22.44
N ALA A 384 5.21 2.70 23.18
CA ALA A 384 6.38 3.44 22.71
C ALA A 384 7.68 2.79 23.21
N GLU A 385 8.76 3.00 22.48
CA GLU A 385 10.12 2.79 22.97
C GLU A 385 10.82 4.14 23.05
N ALA A 386 11.31 4.51 24.23
CA ALA A 386 11.99 5.78 24.42
C ALA A 386 13.08 5.70 25.50
N ASP A 387 14.07 6.57 25.36
CA ASP A 387 15.11 6.84 26.35
C ASP A 387 15.19 8.37 26.59
N GLY A 388 16.00 8.76 27.58
CA GLY A 388 16.30 10.16 27.89
C GLY A 388 15.06 11.04 28.11
N GLU A 389 15.11 12.28 27.62
CA GLU A 389 14.05 13.27 27.81
C GLU A 389 12.71 12.85 27.17
N LEU A 390 12.73 12.10 26.06
CA LEU A 390 11.51 11.63 25.42
C LEU A 390 10.76 10.64 26.32
N ARG A 391 11.48 9.77 27.02
CA ARG A 391 10.90 8.86 28.00
C ARG A 391 10.19 9.65 29.10
N ASP A 392 10.83 10.68 29.64
CA ASP A 392 10.26 11.47 30.74
C ASP A 392 8.98 12.20 30.29
N VAL A 393 8.98 12.79 29.08
CA VAL A 393 7.79 13.40 28.49
C VAL A 393 6.64 12.40 28.32
N LEU A 394 6.93 11.17 27.88
CA LEU A 394 5.91 10.14 27.73
C LEU A 394 5.33 9.72 29.09
N LEU A 395 6.16 9.60 30.13
CA LEU A 395 5.68 9.30 31.49
C LEU A 395 4.75 10.40 32.03
N ASP A 396 5.08 11.68 31.79
CA ASP A 396 4.29 12.83 32.26
C ASP A 396 2.88 12.88 31.63
N VAL A 397 2.71 12.32 30.43
CA VAL A 397 1.44 12.35 29.69
C VAL A 397 0.65 11.04 29.78
N GLY A 398 0.97 10.19 30.75
CA GLY A 398 0.17 9.01 31.11
C GLY A 398 0.77 7.66 30.73
N PHE A 399 1.96 7.62 30.12
CA PHE A 399 2.64 6.35 29.92
C PHE A 399 3.23 5.83 31.23
N ARG A 400 3.30 4.51 31.34
CA ARG A 400 4.03 3.80 32.39
C ARG A 400 5.07 2.88 31.77
N GLU A 401 6.19 2.72 32.44
CA GLU A 401 7.22 1.77 32.03
C GLU A 401 6.80 0.33 32.37
N VAL A 402 6.97 -0.56 31.39
CA VAL A 402 6.72 -2.00 31.53
C VAL A 402 8.02 -2.75 31.72
N VAL A 403 9.02 -2.44 30.88
CA VAL A 403 10.33 -3.08 30.90
C VAL A 403 11.34 -2.22 30.15
N THR A 404 12.62 -2.35 30.47
CA THR A 404 13.72 -1.90 29.60
C THR A 404 14.06 -2.97 28.55
N ALA A 405 14.22 -2.55 27.30
CA ALA A 405 14.68 -3.35 26.18
C ALA A 405 16.07 -2.89 25.72
N ARG A 406 16.90 -3.82 25.26
CA ARG A 406 18.22 -3.54 24.69
C ARG A 406 18.37 -4.28 23.37
N SER A 407 18.90 -3.61 22.35
CA SER A 407 19.22 -4.25 21.07
C SER A 407 20.63 -4.81 21.05
N TYR A 408 20.82 -5.90 20.32
CA TYR A 408 22.10 -6.52 20.03
C TYR A 408 22.23 -6.69 18.53
N HIS A 409 23.33 -6.22 17.95
CA HIS A 409 23.52 -6.20 16.51
C HIS A 409 24.63 -7.16 16.10
N TRP A 410 24.43 -7.88 15.01
CA TRP A 410 25.46 -8.65 14.36
C TRP A 410 25.43 -8.38 12.86
N THR A 411 26.60 -8.29 12.24
CA THR A 411 26.74 -8.06 10.80
C THR A 411 27.56 -9.19 10.18
N PRO A 412 27.06 -9.87 9.15
CA PRO A 412 27.81 -10.91 8.47
C PRO A 412 29.03 -10.34 7.74
N PRO A 413 30.06 -11.16 7.48
CA PRO A 413 31.26 -10.71 6.77
C PRO A 413 31.01 -10.35 5.29
N ARG A 414 29.89 -10.80 4.71
CA ARG A 414 29.46 -10.41 3.36
C ARG A 414 28.72 -9.06 3.45
N PRO A 415 28.92 -8.14 2.48
CA PRO A 415 28.15 -6.91 2.41
C PRO A 415 26.64 -7.18 2.26
N PRO A 416 25.77 -6.48 3.01
CA PRO A 416 24.33 -6.59 2.82
C PRO A 416 23.87 -6.02 1.49
N ALA A 417 22.71 -6.46 1.02
CA ALA A 417 22.01 -5.79 -0.07
C ALA A 417 21.60 -4.38 0.36
N ALA A 418 21.69 -3.42 -0.56
CA ALA A 418 21.35 -2.02 -0.29
C ALA A 418 19.84 -1.73 -0.40
N THR A 419 19.10 -2.59 -1.11
CA THR A 419 17.71 -2.38 -1.52
C THR A 419 16.81 -3.52 -1.06
N ARG A 420 15.53 -3.20 -0.79
CA ARG A 420 14.51 -4.21 -0.53
C ARG A 420 14.32 -5.10 -1.78
N PRO A 421 14.03 -6.38 -1.61
CA PRO A 421 13.87 -7.30 -2.73
C PRO A 421 12.62 -6.98 -3.58
N VAL A 422 11.61 -6.36 -2.96
CA VAL A 422 10.39 -5.88 -3.60
C VAL A 422 10.06 -4.52 -3.03
N VAL A 423 9.69 -3.58 -3.89
CA VAL A 423 9.19 -2.25 -3.55
C VAL A 423 7.90 -2.02 -4.32
N LEU A 424 6.82 -1.71 -3.61
CA LEU A 424 5.54 -1.35 -4.24
C LEU A 424 5.65 0.00 -4.94
N GLN A 425 5.05 0.11 -6.11
CA GLN A 425 5.01 1.28 -6.97
C GLN A 425 3.55 1.70 -7.19
N PHE A 426 3.23 2.99 -7.07
CA PHE A 426 1.83 3.44 -7.25
C PHE A 426 1.66 4.87 -7.79
N ASP A 427 2.24 5.85 -7.12
CA ASP A 427 2.10 7.28 -7.46
C ASP A 427 3.41 8.05 -7.28
N GLN A 428 4.50 7.33 -7.04
CA GLN A 428 5.82 7.92 -6.91
C GLN A 428 6.31 8.35 -8.29
N PRO A 429 7.19 9.37 -8.37
CA PRO A 429 7.79 9.80 -9.64
C PRO A 429 8.46 8.68 -10.43
N GLU A 430 9.02 7.67 -9.75
CA GLU A 430 9.58 6.48 -10.40
C GLU A 430 8.51 5.67 -11.15
N HIS A 431 7.34 5.48 -10.54
CA HIS A 431 6.22 4.81 -11.18
C HIS A 431 5.79 5.62 -12.42
N ASP A 432 5.64 6.95 -12.33
CA ASP A 432 5.31 7.83 -13.47
C ASP A 432 6.30 7.65 -14.62
N GLU A 433 7.58 7.66 -14.28
CA GLU A 433 8.66 7.57 -15.25
C GLU A 433 8.62 6.26 -16.05
N ILE A 434 8.38 5.12 -15.39
CA ILE A 434 8.39 3.82 -16.07
C ILE A 434 7.19 3.68 -17.03
N TRP A 435 6.01 4.14 -16.63
CA TRP A 435 4.84 4.15 -17.51
C TRP A 435 5.02 5.11 -18.70
N HIS A 436 5.58 6.31 -18.49
CA HIS A 436 5.92 7.22 -19.60
C HIS A 436 6.94 6.63 -20.59
N ARG A 437 7.82 5.74 -20.13
CA ARG A 437 8.72 4.98 -21.02
C ARG A 437 7.93 3.95 -21.83
N VAL A 438 6.99 3.23 -21.20
CA VAL A 438 6.10 2.26 -21.86
C VAL A 438 5.29 2.95 -22.96
N ASP A 439 4.60 4.05 -22.65
CA ASP A 439 3.81 4.82 -23.61
C ASP A 439 4.63 5.24 -24.84
N ARG A 440 5.82 5.78 -24.59
CA ARG A 440 6.66 6.34 -25.64
C ARG A 440 7.38 5.28 -26.48
N ARG A 441 7.87 4.21 -25.86
CA ARG A 441 8.72 3.22 -26.53
C ARG A 441 7.91 2.06 -27.10
N LEU A 442 6.90 1.61 -26.39
CA LEU A 442 6.01 0.54 -26.82
C LEU A 442 4.75 1.09 -27.48
N GLY A 443 4.51 2.41 -27.48
CA GLY A 443 3.31 2.97 -28.10
C GLY A 443 2.04 2.42 -27.48
N PHE A 444 2.03 2.26 -26.15
CA PHE A 444 0.95 1.64 -25.40
C PHE A 444 -0.37 2.39 -25.63
N ARG A 445 -1.40 1.64 -26.02
CA ARG A 445 -2.71 2.09 -26.47
C ARG A 445 -3.74 1.12 -25.88
N PRO A 446 -4.10 1.28 -24.60
CA PRO A 446 -5.13 0.45 -23.99
C PRO A 446 -6.42 0.55 -24.81
N SER A 447 -7.03 -0.60 -25.09
CA SER A 447 -8.34 -0.70 -25.71
C SER A 447 -8.96 -2.07 -25.48
N VAL A 448 -10.28 -2.10 -25.28
CA VAL A 448 -11.06 -3.35 -25.25
C VAL A 448 -11.51 -3.82 -26.64
N ARG A 449 -11.23 -3.02 -27.70
CA ARG A 449 -11.72 -3.25 -29.07
C ARG A 449 -10.62 -3.20 -30.15
N ALA A 450 -9.51 -2.52 -29.91
CA ALA A 450 -8.45 -2.32 -30.89
C ALA A 450 -7.14 -2.94 -30.42
N PHE A 451 -6.71 -4.02 -31.09
CA PHE A 451 -5.52 -4.79 -30.72
C PHE A 451 -4.46 -4.73 -31.84
N PRO A 452 -3.15 -4.84 -31.52
CA PRO A 452 -2.57 -5.00 -30.18
C PRO A 452 -2.50 -3.70 -29.37
N GLY A 453 -2.51 -3.83 -28.04
CA GLY A 453 -2.37 -2.72 -27.09
C GLY A 453 -0.97 -2.09 -27.04
N ILE A 454 0.03 -2.64 -27.73
CA ILE A 454 1.36 -2.06 -27.92
C ILE A 454 1.84 -2.21 -29.37
N THR A 455 2.78 -1.38 -29.77
CA THR A 455 3.68 -1.63 -30.89
C THR A 455 4.70 -2.67 -30.45
N GLU A 456 4.42 -3.94 -30.77
CA GLU A 456 5.30 -5.05 -30.45
C GLU A 456 6.71 -4.83 -31.01
N PRO A 457 7.76 -4.92 -30.18
CA PRO A 457 9.13 -4.80 -30.65
C PRO A 457 9.48 -5.85 -31.74
N PRO A 458 10.42 -5.56 -32.65
CA PRO A 458 10.91 -6.56 -33.60
C PRO A 458 11.46 -7.80 -32.89
N GLY A 459 11.13 -8.98 -33.40
CA GLY A 459 11.49 -10.26 -32.79
C GLY A 459 10.52 -10.72 -31.69
N SER A 460 9.41 -10.00 -31.47
CA SER A 460 8.37 -10.44 -30.53
C SER A 460 7.62 -11.65 -31.05
N VAL A 461 7.15 -12.48 -30.12
CA VAL A 461 6.29 -13.62 -30.38
C VAL A 461 5.10 -13.54 -29.45
N THR A 462 3.90 -13.72 -30.01
CA THR A 462 2.65 -13.54 -29.26
C THR A 462 1.78 -14.78 -29.37
N TRP A 463 1.33 -15.27 -28.22
CA TRP A 463 0.48 -16.45 -28.09
C TRP A 463 -0.92 -16.06 -27.63
N HIS A 464 -1.92 -16.81 -28.07
CA HIS A 464 -3.24 -16.78 -27.45
C HIS A 464 -3.22 -17.58 -26.16
N LEU A 465 -3.81 -17.06 -25.10
CA LEU A 465 -3.86 -17.65 -23.76
C LEU A 465 -4.95 -18.72 -23.65
N ASN A 466 -4.82 -19.79 -24.45
CA ASN A 466 -5.69 -20.97 -24.39
C ASN A 466 -5.27 -21.92 -23.26
N VAL A 467 -5.17 -21.42 -22.04
CA VAL A 467 -4.71 -22.17 -20.88
C VAL A 467 -5.86 -22.34 -19.88
N GLY A 468 -6.08 -23.56 -19.40
CA GLY A 468 -7.02 -23.83 -18.31
C GLY A 468 -6.41 -23.46 -16.96
N GLU A 469 -7.21 -23.46 -15.88
CA GLU A 469 -6.75 -23.11 -14.52
C GLU A 469 -5.48 -23.89 -14.11
N ASP A 470 -5.42 -25.19 -14.41
CA ASP A 470 -4.29 -26.07 -14.08
C ASP A 470 -2.98 -25.70 -14.81
N GLY A 471 -3.04 -24.94 -15.91
CA GLY A 471 -1.88 -24.55 -16.71
C GLY A 471 -1.34 -23.15 -16.38
N LEU A 472 -2.02 -22.37 -15.52
CA LEU A 472 -1.59 -21.02 -15.14
C LEU A 472 -0.26 -21.05 -14.38
N ASP A 473 -0.09 -22.01 -13.47
CA ASP A 473 1.16 -22.21 -12.73
C ASP A 473 2.31 -22.59 -13.68
N GLU A 474 2.04 -23.40 -14.71
CA GLU A 474 3.04 -23.78 -15.72
C GLU A 474 3.42 -22.57 -16.60
N LEU A 475 2.44 -21.80 -17.05
CA LEU A 475 2.67 -20.55 -17.81
C LEU A 475 3.53 -19.58 -17.01
N GLN A 476 3.15 -19.32 -15.76
CA GLN A 476 3.89 -18.44 -14.87
C GLN A 476 5.30 -18.97 -14.63
N SER A 477 5.46 -20.28 -14.40
CA SER A 477 6.78 -20.90 -14.19
C SER A 477 7.70 -20.74 -15.41
N VAL A 478 7.18 -20.90 -16.63
CA VAL A 478 7.96 -20.70 -17.86
C VAL A 478 8.41 -19.24 -18.00
N VAL A 479 7.50 -18.28 -17.77
CA VAL A 479 7.82 -16.85 -17.85
C VAL A 479 8.83 -16.45 -16.78
N VAL A 480 8.61 -16.86 -15.52
CA VAL A 480 9.53 -16.61 -14.39
C VAL A 480 10.91 -17.20 -14.66
N ALA A 481 10.99 -18.41 -15.21
CA ALA A 481 12.26 -19.05 -15.55
C ALA A 481 13.02 -18.23 -16.60
N GLY A 482 12.35 -17.81 -17.68
CA GLY A 482 12.96 -16.97 -18.73
C GLY A 482 13.40 -15.60 -18.20
N LEU A 483 12.57 -14.94 -17.39
CA LEU A 483 12.89 -13.64 -16.78
C LEU A 483 14.06 -13.73 -15.81
N ARG A 484 14.20 -14.82 -15.04
CA ARG A 484 15.36 -15.03 -14.15
C ARG A 484 16.65 -15.33 -14.91
N GLU A 485 16.58 -16.15 -15.96
CA GLU A 485 17.78 -16.52 -16.73
C GLU A 485 18.43 -15.29 -17.41
N ILE A 486 17.61 -14.32 -17.79
CA ILE A 486 18.07 -13.07 -18.42
C ILE A 486 18.23 -11.95 -17.39
N GLY A 487 17.53 -12.07 -16.27
CA GLY A 487 17.46 -11.11 -15.19
C GLY A 487 18.72 -11.11 -14.35
N GLY A 488 19.70 -10.30 -14.75
CA GLY A 488 20.81 -9.87 -13.89
C GLY A 488 20.61 -8.46 -13.31
N GLU A 489 19.37 -7.93 -13.38
CA GLU A 489 19.01 -6.58 -12.99
C GLU A 489 17.58 -6.53 -12.43
N GLU A 490 17.18 -5.36 -11.93
CA GLU A 490 15.83 -5.11 -11.41
C GLU A 490 14.76 -5.15 -12.51
N LEU A 491 13.63 -5.78 -12.19
CA LEU A 491 12.44 -5.79 -13.03
C LEU A 491 11.31 -4.97 -12.41
N TYR A 492 10.43 -4.49 -13.28
CA TYR A 492 9.13 -3.95 -12.93
C TYR A 492 8.06 -4.97 -13.32
N TRP A 493 7.12 -5.21 -12.41
CA TRP A 493 5.80 -5.70 -12.75
C TRP A 493 4.84 -4.51 -12.75
N LEU A 494 4.19 -4.26 -13.87
CA LEU A 494 3.25 -3.16 -14.03
C LEU A 494 1.86 -3.73 -14.24
N ASP A 495 0.94 -3.22 -13.44
CA ASP A 495 -0.50 -3.46 -13.54
C ASP A 495 -1.15 -2.15 -13.96
N TRP A 496 -1.80 -2.17 -15.13
CA TRP A 496 -2.33 -0.95 -15.69
C TRP A 496 -3.41 -0.36 -14.78
N GLN A 497 -3.21 0.92 -14.45
CA GLN A 497 -4.00 1.69 -13.49
C GLN A 497 -3.91 1.24 -12.02
N HIS A 498 -3.27 0.11 -11.69
CA HIS A 498 -3.15 -0.37 -10.31
C HIS A 498 -1.72 -0.25 -9.74
N VAL A 499 -1.49 -0.88 -8.58
CA VAL A 499 -0.18 -0.93 -7.93
C VAL A 499 0.75 -1.83 -8.74
N GLY A 500 1.94 -1.34 -9.06
CA GLY A 500 3.03 -2.13 -9.62
C GLY A 500 4.05 -2.52 -8.56
N TYR A 501 5.09 -3.23 -8.99
CA TYR A 501 6.23 -3.58 -8.14
C TYR A 501 7.54 -3.36 -8.90
N ARG A 502 8.55 -2.85 -8.21
CA ARG A 502 9.97 -3.01 -8.61
C ARG A 502 10.56 -4.12 -7.76
N PHE A 503 11.29 -5.06 -8.36
CA PHE A 503 11.85 -6.19 -7.63
C PHE A 503 13.11 -6.78 -8.26
N GLU A 504 13.87 -7.51 -7.45
CA GLU A 504 15.07 -8.23 -7.85
C GLU A 504 14.75 -9.73 -8.08
N PRO A 505 14.78 -10.24 -9.33
CA PRO A 505 14.32 -11.60 -9.68
C PRO A 505 14.97 -12.75 -8.90
N ASP A 506 16.22 -12.56 -8.49
CA ASP A 506 17.01 -13.54 -7.73
C ASP A 506 16.64 -13.61 -6.24
N ARG A 507 15.90 -12.62 -5.74
CA ARG A 507 15.55 -12.47 -4.31
C ARG A 507 14.06 -12.65 -4.02
N VAL A 508 13.29 -13.13 -4.99
CA VAL A 508 11.85 -13.42 -4.88
C VAL A 508 11.56 -14.82 -5.37
N GLY A 509 10.48 -15.46 -4.92
CA GLY A 509 9.91 -16.67 -5.49
C GLY A 509 10.68 -17.97 -5.23
N ARG A 510 11.56 -18.02 -4.22
CA ARG A 510 12.17 -19.26 -3.69
C ARG A 510 11.76 -19.46 -2.23
N PRO A 511 11.90 -20.67 -1.65
CA PRO A 511 11.66 -20.88 -0.23
C PRO A 511 12.47 -19.90 0.63
N GLY A 512 11.83 -19.25 1.61
CA GLY A 512 12.46 -18.21 2.46
C GLY A 512 12.64 -16.85 1.79
N GLN A 513 12.11 -16.65 0.58
CA GLN A 513 12.06 -15.36 -0.12
C GLN A 513 10.61 -14.86 -0.20
N PRO A 514 10.39 -13.54 -0.36
CA PRO A 514 9.07 -13.02 -0.70
C PRO A 514 8.51 -13.67 -1.98
N PRO A 515 7.18 -13.70 -2.17
CA PRO A 515 6.58 -14.25 -3.38
C PRO A 515 7.06 -13.48 -4.63
N TRP A 516 7.00 -14.15 -5.78
CA TRP A 516 7.23 -13.47 -7.06
C TRP A 516 6.14 -12.43 -7.29
N PRO A 517 6.48 -11.15 -7.56
CA PRO A 517 5.45 -10.12 -7.75
C PRO A 517 4.63 -10.33 -9.03
N GLY A 518 3.31 -10.34 -8.88
CA GLY A 518 2.35 -10.34 -9.98
C GLY A 518 2.28 -11.63 -10.80
N SER A 519 1.55 -11.55 -11.91
CA SER A 519 1.34 -12.62 -12.88
C SER A 519 1.65 -12.16 -14.31
N ALA A 520 2.04 -13.10 -15.18
CA ALA A 520 2.12 -12.89 -16.63
C ALA A 520 0.76 -13.07 -17.32
N TYR A 521 -0.15 -13.83 -16.69
CA TYR A 521 -1.52 -14.00 -17.17
C TYR A 521 -2.35 -12.79 -16.74
N PRO A 522 -2.92 -12.00 -17.67
CA PRO A 522 -3.73 -10.83 -17.35
C PRO A 522 -5.09 -11.24 -16.75
N ASP A 523 -5.48 -10.63 -15.64
CA ASP A 523 -6.79 -10.82 -14.99
C ASP A 523 -7.62 -9.53 -15.06
N GLY A 524 -8.16 -9.26 -16.25
CA GLY A 524 -8.95 -8.05 -16.51
C GLY A 524 -8.14 -6.79 -16.83
N ASP A 525 -6.84 -6.75 -16.49
CA ASP A 525 -5.95 -5.61 -16.73
C ASP A 525 -4.68 -5.98 -17.54
N TYR A 526 -3.98 -4.96 -18.07
CA TYR A 526 -2.71 -5.17 -18.76
C TYR A 526 -1.59 -5.40 -17.76
N TYR A 527 -0.91 -6.55 -17.90
CA TYR A 527 0.24 -6.89 -17.08
C TYR A 527 1.53 -6.86 -17.88
N LEU A 528 2.57 -6.25 -17.33
CA LEU A 528 3.88 -6.18 -17.96
C LEU A 528 4.96 -6.62 -16.99
N TYR A 529 5.87 -7.48 -17.46
CA TYR A 529 7.20 -7.62 -16.87
C TYR A 529 8.22 -6.96 -17.78
N LEU A 530 9.03 -6.04 -17.25
CA LEU A 530 10.08 -5.38 -18.03
C LEU A 530 11.19 -4.79 -17.14
N PRO A 531 12.44 -4.71 -17.61
CA PRO A 531 13.47 -3.90 -16.96
C PRO A 531 13.24 -2.42 -17.24
N ARG A 532 13.96 -1.54 -16.52
CA ARG A 532 13.81 -0.08 -16.64
C ARG A 532 14.02 0.46 -18.06
N ASP A 533 14.81 -0.21 -18.88
CA ASP A 533 15.11 0.18 -20.26
C ASP A 533 14.18 -0.46 -21.31
N LEU A 534 13.27 -1.35 -20.91
CA LEU A 534 12.27 -2.00 -21.76
C LEU A 534 12.89 -2.84 -22.90
N ARG A 535 14.10 -3.38 -22.71
CA ARG A 535 14.81 -4.14 -23.76
C ARG A 535 14.27 -5.55 -24.00
N PHE A 536 13.65 -6.16 -22.98
CA PHE A 536 12.94 -7.43 -23.05
C PHE A 536 11.72 -7.36 -22.13
N GLY A 537 10.80 -8.30 -22.25
CA GLY A 537 9.68 -8.37 -21.33
C GLY A 537 8.50 -9.17 -21.84
N THR A 538 7.42 -9.08 -21.07
CA THR A 538 6.12 -9.63 -21.42
C THR A 538 5.05 -8.55 -21.42
N PHE A 539 4.01 -8.75 -22.23
CA PHE A 539 2.82 -7.92 -22.28
C PHE A 539 1.59 -8.83 -22.34
N GLY A 540 0.89 -8.96 -21.22
CA GLY A 540 -0.38 -9.66 -21.10
C GLY A 540 -1.53 -8.74 -21.48
N HIS A 541 -2.33 -9.13 -22.46
CA HIS A 541 -3.49 -8.40 -22.93
C HIS A 541 -4.78 -9.10 -22.51
N PRO A 542 -5.59 -8.52 -21.61
CA PRO A 542 -6.77 -9.21 -21.08
C PRO A 542 -7.85 -9.41 -22.15
N TRP A 543 -8.13 -8.40 -22.97
CA TRP A 543 -9.18 -8.48 -23.99
C TRP A 543 -8.79 -9.20 -25.29
N GLU A 544 -7.54 -9.09 -25.74
CA GLU A 544 -7.05 -9.92 -26.87
C GLU A 544 -6.84 -11.38 -26.43
N HIS A 545 -6.82 -11.64 -25.11
CA HIS A 545 -6.42 -12.92 -24.52
C HIS A 545 -5.06 -13.39 -25.04
N THR A 546 -4.07 -12.50 -25.03
CA THR A 546 -2.73 -12.80 -25.55
C THR A 546 -1.63 -12.51 -24.54
N LEU A 547 -0.53 -13.24 -24.68
CA LEU A 547 0.74 -12.94 -24.06
C LEU A 547 1.77 -12.68 -25.17
N CYS A 548 2.22 -11.44 -25.29
CA CYS A 548 3.35 -11.06 -26.12
C CYS A 548 4.64 -11.15 -25.30
N VAL A 549 5.66 -11.81 -25.84
CA VAL A 549 7.01 -11.85 -25.26
C VAL A 549 7.98 -11.23 -26.25
N PHE A 550 8.83 -10.32 -25.76
CA PHE A 550 9.76 -9.57 -26.58
C PHE A 550 11.18 -9.55 -25.99
N GLY A 551 12.16 -9.34 -26.87
CA GLY A 551 13.58 -9.47 -26.56
C GLY A 551 14.11 -10.85 -26.97
N GLU A 552 15.09 -10.86 -27.88
CA GLU A 552 15.61 -12.07 -28.54
C GLU A 552 15.97 -13.18 -27.55
N SER A 553 16.72 -12.84 -26.50
CA SER A 553 17.10 -13.81 -25.46
C SER A 553 15.90 -14.38 -24.72
N LEU A 554 14.88 -13.57 -24.42
CA LEU A 554 13.70 -14.02 -23.65
C LEU A 554 12.83 -14.93 -24.47
N VAL A 555 12.57 -14.52 -25.71
CA VAL A 555 11.86 -15.36 -26.69
C VAL A 555 12.56 -16.70 -26.85
N ALA A 556 13.88 -16.71 -27.06
CA ALA A 556 14.64 -17.95 -27.22
C ALA A 556 14.53 -18.92 -26.02
N HIS A 557 14.36 -18.39 -24.80
CA HIS A 557 14.20 -19.20 -23.59
C HIS A 557 12.79 -19.77 -23.42
N VAL A 558 11.74 -19.00 -23.77
CA VAL A 558 10.37 -19.38 -23.44
C VAL A 558 9.61 -20.01 -24.61
N GLU A 559 10.02 -19.75 -25.85
CA GLU A 559 9.23 -20.05 -27.05
C GLU A 559 8.88 -21.54 -27.19
N GLU A 560 9.82 -22.46 -26.99
CA GLU A 560 9.54 -23.90 -27.11
C GLU A 560 8.49 -24.35 -26.08
N ALA A 561 8.66 -23.93 -24.83
CA ALA A 561 7.75 -24.28 -23.74
C ALA A 561 6.37 -23.64 -23.93
N LEU A 562 6.30 -22.37 -24.32
CA LEU A 562 5.04 -21.68 -24.61
C LEU A 562 4.35 -22.26 -25.84
N ASN A 563 5.07 -22.67 -26.87
CA ASN A 563 4.48 -23.36 -28.03
C ASN A 563 3.84 -24.70 -27.64
N LYS A 564 4.46 -25.42 -26.70
CA LYS A 564 3.91 -26.68 -26.19
C LYS A 564 2.67 -26.45 -25.32
N LEU A 565 2.67 -25.39 -24.51
CA LEU A 565 1.59 -25.09 -23.58
C LEU A 565 0.39 -24.40 -24.25
N LEU A 566 0.64 -23.38 -25.07
CA LEU A 566 -0.37 -22.47 -25.64
C LEU A 566 -0.68 -22.78 -27.11
N GLY A 567 0.13 -23.60 -27.77
CA GLY A 567 0.05 -23.85 -29.22
C GLY A 567 0.86 -22.84 -30.04
N PRO A 568 0.66 -22.81 -31.37
CA PRO A 568 1.45 -21.94 -32.24
C PRO A 568 1.18 -20.44 -31.97
N PRO A 569 2.17 -19.55 -32.18
CA PRO A 569 1.97 -18.11 -32.00
C PRO A 569 0.92 -17.56 -32.96
N VAL A 570 0.12 -16.61 -32.48
CA VAL A 570 -0.86 -15.89 -33.29
C VAL A 570 -0.24 -14.73 -34.07
N ARG A 571 0.91 -14.21 -33.61
CA ARG A 571 1.61 -13.09 -34.23
C ARG A 571 3.12 -13.15 -33.98
N ARG A 572 3.89 -12.62 -34.95
CA ARG A 572 5.32 -12.35 -34.88
C ARG A 572 5.59 -11.00 -35.52
N SER A 573 6.48 -10.20 -34.93
CA SER A 573 6.74 -8.81 -35.31
C SER A 573 8.18 -8.55 -35.74
#